data_AF-A0A256W8K0-F1
#
_entry.id   AF-A0A256W8K0-F1
#
_cell.length_a   1.000
_cell.length_b   1.000
_cell.length_c   1.000
_cell.angle_alpha   90.00
_cell.angle_beta   90.00
_cell.angle_gamma   90.00
#
_symmetry.space_group_name_H-M   'P 1'
#
loop_
_entity.id
_entity.type
_entity.pdbx_description
1 polymer ?
#
loop_
_entity_poly.entity_id
_entity_poly.type
_entity_poly.pdbx_seq_one_letter_code
_entity_poly.pdbx_strand_id
1 'polypeptide(L)'
;MRKILTSIIFIMLAYGANAQQWQYSMADAMKIAKEKDQKIILVFSGSDWCTPCIKLENDIWSTDEFKIYAKDNYVMLKADFPRKKKNKLSEDHTRNLFHLGMQILKHQ
;
A
#
# COMPACT_ATOMS: atom_id res chain seq x y z
N MET A 1 0.42 33.86 26.28
CA MET A 1 -0.66 33.59 25.30
C MET A 1 -0.12 33.36 23.88
N ARG A 2 0.67 34.27 23.29
CA ARG A 2 1.21 34.12 21.92
C ARG A 2 2.06 32.86 21.68
N LYS A 3 2.84 32.42 22.68
CA LYS A 3 3.68 31.19 22.61
C LYS A 3 2.86 29.88 22.69
N ILE A 4 1.72 29.92 23.36
CA ILE A 4 0.80 28.76 23.47
C ILE A 4 0.06 28.59 22.14
N LEU A 5 -0.36 29.71 21.52
CA LEU A 5 -1.01 29.71 20.21
C LEU A 5 -0.10 29.15 19.11
N THR A 6 1.19 29.48 19.14
CA THR A 6 2.19 28.94 18.18
C THR A 6 2.45 27.45 18.38
N SER A 7 2.43 26.94 19.63
CA SER A 7 2.57 25.50 19.90
C SER A 7 1.36 24.69 19.45
N ILE A 8 0.13 25.22 19.59
CA ILE A 8 -1.08 24.53 19.16
C ILE A 8 -1.14 24.39 17.63
N ILE A 9 -0.75 25.43 16.89
CA ILE A 9 -0.65 25.39 15.42
C ILE A 9 0.35 24.33 14.93
N PHE A 10 1.49 24.18 15.61
CA PHE A 10 2.51 23.20 15.23
C PHE A 10 2.05 21.75 15.46
N ILE A 11 1.27 21.50 16.52
CA ILE A 11 0.69 20.18 16.82
C ILE A 11 -0.37 19.79 15.77
N MET A 12 -1.17 20.74 15.30
CA MET A 12 -2.24 20.47 14.33
C MET A 12 -1.71 20.11 12.93
N LEU A 13 -0.57 20.68 12.53
CA LEU A 13 0.11 20.37 11.26
C LEU A 13 0.69 18.95 11.18
N ALA A 14 1.00 18.33 12.33
CA ALA A 14 1.58 16.97 12.36
C ALA A 14 0.58 15.86 12.00
N TYR A 15 -0.74 16.11 12.09
CA TYR A 15 -1.78 15.12 11.80
C TYR A 15 -2.13 14.99 10.31
N GLY A 16 -1.54 15.81 9.43
CA GLY A 16 -1.90 15.88 8.01
C GLY A 16 -1.21 14.87 7.08
N ALA A 17 -0.14 14.20 7.52
CA ALA A 17 0.63 13.30 6.65
C ALA A 17 0.03 11.89 6.61
N ASN A 18 -1.02 11.70 5.80
CA ASN A 18 -1.61 10.39 5.56
C ASN A 18 -1.04 9.79 4.26
N ALA A 19 -0.04 8.91 4.39
CA ALA A 19 0.43 8.10 3.26
C ALA A 19 -0.49 6.90 3.06
N GLN A 20 -0.74 6.52 1.80
CA GLN A 20 -1.46 5.29 1.47
C GLN A 20 -0.72 4.09 2.07
N GLN A 21 -1.39 3.32 2.93
CA GLN A 21 -0.75 2.21 3.65
C GLN A 21 -0.90 0.91 2.86
N TRP A 22 -0.01 0.72 1.89
CA TRP A 22 0.14 -0.54 1.19
C TRP A 22 0.51 -1.67 2.16
N GLN A 23 -0.21 -2.78 2.04
CA GLN A 23 0.19 -4.05 2.64
C GLN A 23 1.08 -4.80 1.66
N TYR A 24 2.04 -5.56 2.17
CA TYR A 24 2.94 -6.42 1.38
C TYR A 24 2.85 -7.89 1.80
N SER A 25 1.98 -8.20 2.75
CA SER A 25 1.74 -9.53 3.31
C SER A 25 0.27 -9.84 3.21
N MET A 26 -0.07 -11.01 2.68
CA MET A 26 -1.46 -11.47 2.61
C MET A 26 -2.04 -11.67 4.02
N ALA A 27 -1.23 -12.14 4.97
CA ALA A 27 -1.67 -12.35 6.35
C ALA A 27 -2.09 -11.04 7.02
N ASP A 28 -1.29 -9.97 6.85
CA ASP A 28 -1.59 -8.66 7.41
C ASP A 28 -2.79 -8.02 6.71
N ALA A 29 -2.85 -8.16 5.37
CA ALA A 29 -4.00 -7.68 4.60
C ALA A 29 -5.31 -8.36 5.03
N MET A 30 -5.30 -9.69 5.25
CA MET A 30 -6.46 -10.44 5.74
C MET A 30 -6.86 -10.04 7.16
N LYS A 31 -5.88 -9.81 8.03
CA LYS A 31 -6.15 -9.35 9.40
C LYS A 31 -6.86 -7.99 9.37
N ILE A 32 -6.31 -7.02 8.64
CA ILE A 32 -6.89 -5.67 8.52
C ILE A 32 -8.26 -5.73 7.85
N ALA A 33 -8.40 -6.53 6.79
CA ALA A 33 -9.66 -6.69 6.07
C ALA A 33 -10.77 -7.21 6.99
N LYS A 34 -10.45 -8.18 7.85
CA LYS A 34 -11.38 -8.71 8.85
C LYS A 34 -11.71 -7.70 9.94
N GLU A 35 -10.72 -6.95 10.43
CA GLU A 35 -10.91 -5.93 11.47
C GLU A 35 -11.76 -4.75 10.98
N LYS A 36 -11.60 -4.38 9.71
CA LYS A 36 -12.28 -3.22 9.10
C LYS A 36 -13.51 -3.56 8.27
N ASP A 37 -13.84 -4.85 8.14
CA ASP A 37 -14.88 -5.36 7.22
C ASP A 37 -14.71 -4.83 5.78
N GLN A 38 -13.47 -4.84 5.28
CA GLN A 38 -13.10 -4.30 3.97
C GLN A 38 -12.64 -5.41 3.03
N LYS A 39 -12.85 -5.22 1.73
CA LYS A 39 -12.32 -6.13 0.70
C LYS A 39 -10.85 -5.85 0.43
N ILE A 40 -10.08 -6.88 0.10
CA ILE A 40 -8.68 -6.74 -0.33
C ILE A 40 -8.64 -6.51 -1.83
N ILE A 41 -7.93 -5.47 -2.27
CA ILE A 41 -7.50 -5.33 -3.66
C ILE A 41 -6.04 -5.76 -3.74
N LEU A 42 -5.80 -6.92 -4.37
CA LEU A 42 -4.47 -7.42 -4.65
C LEU A 42 -3.99 -6.88 -6.01
N VAL A 43 -2.93 -6.08 -5.98
CA VAL A 43 -2.32 -5.46 -7.15
C VAL A 43 -1.02 -6.20 -7.49
N PHE A 44 -1.01 -6.89 -8.63
CA PHE A 44 0.22 -7.39 -9.24
C PHE A 44 0.89 -6.29 -10.05
N SER A 45 2.18 -6.05 -9.81
CA SER A 45 2.93 -4.94 -10.41
C SER A 45 4.31 -5.36 -10.90
N GLY A 46 4.82 -4.66 -11.90
CA GLY A 46 6.23 -4.65 -12.28
C GLY A 46 6.72 -3.21 -12.34
N SER A 47 7.08 -2.64 -11.19
CA SER A 47 7.30 -1.20 -10.98
C SER A 47 8.36 -0.53 -11.87
N ASP A 48 9.23 -1.30 -12.53
CA ASP A 48 10.31 -0.76 -13.34
C ASP A 48 10.39 -1.27 -14.79
N TRP A 49 9.45 -2.11 -15.20
CA TRP A 49 9.40 -2.71 -16.54
C TRP A 49 7.99 -2.88 -17.12
N CYS A 50 6.93 -2.88 -16.31
CA CYS A 50 5.55 -2.96 -16.80
C CYS A 50 4.97 -1.56 -17.03
N THR A 51 5.09 -1.02 -18.25
CA THR A 51 4.61 0.32 -18.59
C THR A 51 3.12 0.55 -18.25
N PRO A 52 2.19 -0.38 -18.56
CA PRO A 52 0.78 -0.20 -18.17
C PRO A 52 0.57 -0.18 -16.65
N CYS A 53 1.31 -1.00 -15.90
CA CYS A 53 1.24 -1.03 -14.44
C CYS A 53 1.73 0.30 -13.83
N ILE A 54 2.83 0.84 -14.35
CA ILE A 54 3.38 2.13 -13.91
C ILE A 54 2.40 3.26 -14.23
N LYS A 55 1.78 3.24 -15.41
CA LYS A 55 0.75 4.21 -15.77
C LYS A 55 -0.45 4.12 -14.82
N LEU A 56 -0.95 2.92 -14.52
CA LEU A 56 -2.06 2.73 -13.59
C LEU A 56 -1.73 3.21 -12.16
N GLU A 57 -0.50 2.98 -11.68
CA GLU A 57 -0.04 3.49 -10.40
C GLU A 57 -0.06 5.01 -10.34
N ASN A 58 0.40 5.69 -11.40
CA ASN A 58 0.44 7.15 -11.44
C ASN A 58 -0.95 7.77 -11.64
N ASP A 59 -1.74 7.21 -12.55
CA ASP A 59 -3.00 7.80 -13.00
C ASP A 59 -4.16 7.47 -12.05
N ILE A 60 -4.06 6.39 -11.26
CA ILE A 60 -5.13 5.93 -10.36
C ILE A 60 -4.61 5.75 -8.94
N TRP A 61 -3.75 4.76 -8.69
CA TRP A 61 -3.43 4.33 -7.31
C TRP A 61 -2.79 5.42 -6.45
N SER A 62 -2.03 6.32 -7.08
CA SER A 62 -1.31 7.43 -6.41
C SER A 62 -2.10 8.73 -6.35
N THR A 63 -3.27 8.81 -6.99
CA THR A 63 -4.11 10.01 -6.93
C THR A 63 -4.73 10.19 -5.55
N ASP A 64 -4.86 11.42 -5.08
CA ASP A 64 -5.43 11.68 -3.76
C ASP A 64 -6.92 11.30 -3.70
N GLU A 65 -7.64 11.48 -4.80
CA GLU A 65 -9.03 11.04 -4.94
C GLU A 65 -9.17 9.53 -4.69
N PHE A 66 -8.35 8.71 -5.34
CA PHE A 66 -8.37 7.27 -5.13
C PHE A 66 -7.90 6.90 -3.72
N LYS A 67 -6.85 7.52 -3.18
CA LYS A 67 -6.36 7.23 -1.82
C LYS A 67 -7.44 7.49 -0.77
N ILE A 68 -8.17 8.61 -0.90
CA ILE A 68 -9.27 8.97 0.00
C ILE A 68 -10.37 7.91 -0.08
N TYR A 69 -10.79 7.53 -1.29
CA TYR A 69 -11.81 6.50 -1.48
C TYR A 69 -11.36 5.13 -0.96
N ALA A 70 -10.16 4.69 -1.33
CA ALA A 70 -9.64 3.37 -0.99
C ALA A 70 -9.47 3.18 0.52
N LYS A 71 -9.09 4.23 1.26
CA LYS A 71 -8.93 4.18 2.72
C LYS A 71 -10.16 3.60 3.43
N ASP A 72 -11.34 4.00 2.98
CA ASP A 72 -12.61 3.64 3.63
C ASP A 72 -13.26 2.41 3.00
N ASN A 73 -12.81 1.96 1.83
CA ASN A 73 -13.45 0.87 1.08
C ASN A 73 -12.59 -0.40 0.97
N TYR A 74 -11.26 -0.28 0.98
CA TYR A 74 -10.37 -1.37 0.60
C TYR A 74 -9.12 -1.47 1.47
N VAL A 75 -8.64 -2.71 1.60
CA VAL A 75 -7.27 -3.01 2.01
C VAL A 75 -6.42 -3.20 0.76
N MET A 76 -5.49 -2.29 0.53
CA MET A 76 -4.62 -2.32 -0.65
C MET A 76 -3.41 -3.22 -0.39
N LEU A 77 -3.28 -4.32 -1.13
CA LEU A 77 -2.16 -5.26 -1.06
C LEU A 77 -1.36 -5.21 -2.37
N LYS A 78 -0.06 -4.97 -2.29
CA LYS A 78 0.83 -4.88 -3.46
C LYS A 78 1.77 -6.08 -3.53
N ALA A 79 1.74 -6.75 -4.68
CA ALA A 79 2.70 -7.79 -5.07
C ALA A 79 3.52 -7.27 -6.27
N ASP A 80 4.68 -6.68 -5.99
CA ASP A 80 5.55 -6.09 -7.01
C ASP A 80 6.70 -7.03 -7.42
N PHE A 81 7.07 -7.04 -8.69
CA PHE A 81 8.08 -7.93 -9.26
C PHE A 81 9.11 -7.15 -10.09
N PRO A 82 9.93 -6.27 -9.48
CA PRO A 82 10.90 -5.45 -10.20
C PRO A 82 12.02 -6.29 -10.84
N ARG A 83 12.56 -5.83 -11.97
CA ARG A 83 13.63 -6.54 -12.70
C ARG A 83 15.00 -5.93 -12.52
N LYS A 84 15.10 -4.62 -12.26
CA LYS A 84 16.40 -3.95 -12.13
C LYS A 84 16.95 -4.22 -10.73
N LYS A 85 18.24 -4.61 -10.64
CA LYS A 85 18.93 -4.86 -9.36
C LYS A 85 18.83 -3.69 -8.38
N LYS A 86 18.83 -2.45 -8.89
CA LYS A 86 18.70 -1.23 -8.07
C LYS A 86 17.34 -1.09 -7.37
N ASN A 87 16.31 -1.78 -7.87
CA ASN A 87 14.95 -1.78 -7.33
C ASN A 87 14.63 -3.11 -6.62
N LYS A 88 15.65 -3.90 -6.26
CA LYS A 88 15.46 -5.18 -5.59
C LYS A 88 14.69 -4.95 -4.27
N LEU A 89 13.69 -5.78 -4.05
CA LEU A 89 12.90 -5.77 -2.82
C LEU A 89 13.74 -6.21 -1.62
N SER A 90 13.28 -5.82 -0.42
CA SER A 90 13.81 -6.38 0.82
C SER A 90 13.59 -7.90 0.87
N GLU A 91 14.36 -8.58 1.72
CA GLU A 91 14.21 -10.02 1.92
C GLU A 91 12.81 -10.38 2.41
N ASP A 92 12.26 -9.59 3.33
CA ASP A 92 10.92 -9.81 3.87
C ASP A 92 9.83 -9.62 2.81
N HIS A 93 9.91 -8.58 1.96
CA HIS A 93 8.97 -8.40 0.86
C HIS A 93 9.07 -9.55 -0.15
N THR A 94 10.29 -9.98 -0.47
CA THR A 94 10.50 -11.13 -1.36
C THR A 94 9.91 -12.42 -0.76
N ARG A 95 10.11 -12.65 0.54
CA ARG A 95 9.53 -13.79 1.28
C ARG A 95 8.01 -13.76 1.22
N ASN A 96 7.39 -12.59 1.44
CA ASN A 96 5.94 -12.44 1.38
C ASN A 96 5.37 -12.78 -0.01
N LEU A 97 6.07 -12.43 -1.10
CA LEU A 97 5.67 -12.82 -2.46
C LEU A 97 5.67 -14.34 -2.65
N PHE A 98 6.70 -15.04 -2.13
CA PHE A 98 6.72 -16.50 -2.16
C PHE A 98 5.55 -17.11 -1.38
N HIS A 99 5.25 -16.60 -0.18
CA HIS A 99 4.10 -17.05 0.60
C HIS A 99 2.78 -16.79 -0.11
N LEU A 100 2.61 -15.61 -0.72
CA LEU A 100 1.44 -15.28 -1.52
C LEU A 100 1.26 -16.28 -2.67
N GLY A 101 2.34 -16.60 -3.40
CA GLY A 101 2.31 -17.61 -4.47
C GLY A 101 1.87 -18.98 -3.97
N MET A 102 2.43 -19.46 -2.85
CA MET A 102 2.00 -20.72 -2.23
C MET A 102 0.53 -20.73 -1.80
N GLN A 103 0.01 -19.60 -1.31
CA GLN A 103 -1.39 -19.47 -0.91
C GLN A 103 -2.32 -19.51 -2.12
N ILE A 104 -1.99 -18.78 -3.20
CA ILE A 104 -2.79 -18.78 -4.43
C ILE A 104 -2.85 -20.20 -5.03
N LEU A 105 -1.71 -20.89 -5.09
CA LEU A 105 -1.62 -22.25 -5.65
C LEU A 105 -2.39 -23.30 -4.84
N LYS A 106 -2.59 -23.09 -3.53
CA LYS A 106 -3.39 -24.00 -2.69
C LYS A 106 -4.89 -23.93 -2.96
N HIS A 107 -5.36 -22.87 -3.62
CA HIS A 107 -6.77 -22.60 -3.89
C HIS A 107 -7.12 -22.71 -5.38
N GLN A 108 -6.25 -23.32 -6.19
CA GLN A 108 -6.51 -23.74 -7.57
C GLN A 108 -6.59 -25.27 -7.59
#